data_AF-A0A392Q3W2-F1
#
_entry.id   AF-A0A392Q3W2-F1
#
_cell.length_a   1.000
_cell.length_b   1.000
_cell.length_c   1.000
_cell.angle_alpha   90.00
_cell.angle_beta   90.00
_cell.angle_gamma   90.00
#
_symmetry.space_group_name_H-M   'P 1'
#
loop_
_entity.id
_entity.type
_entity.pdbx_description
1 polymer ?
#
loop_
_entity_poly.entity_id
_entity_poly.type
_entity_poly.pdbx_seq_one_letter_code
_entity_poly.pdbx_strand_id
1 'polypeptide(L)'
;EQHKILSDNLQKAAEKIKLLVEERDAALQEVKEQKDKIADLESKLQPSGSAIVEEEEKVADLDGEYASFSRAALINKIYDVESSMVEVASLSFRNAVAQLHVLNPGFEFVEEGLDKEKEVRDGQILPPLLDEEN
;
A
#
# COMPACT_ATOMS: atom_id res chain seq x y z
N GLU A 1 -21.51 26.21 67.67
CA GLU A 1 -21.28 25.03 66.81
C GLU A 1 -21.45 25.33 65.32
N GLN A 2 -22.61 25.84 64.88
CA GLN A 2 -22.90 26.12 63.47
C GLN A 2 -21.92 27.07 62.76
N HIS A 3 -21.49 28.16 63.42
CA HIS A 3 -20.51 29.09 62.84
C HIS A 3 -19.15 28.44 62.53
N LYS A 4 -18.72 27.48 63.35
CA LYS A 4 -17.45 26.76 63.14
C LYS A 4 -17.54 25.85 61.93
N ILE A 5 -18.64 25.10 61.82
CA ILE A 5 -18.93 24.22 60.67
C ILE A 5 -19.00 25.03 59.36
N LEU A 6 -19.63 26.20 59.40
CA LEU A 6 -19.71 27.07 58.22
C LEU A 6 -18.33 27.58 57.79
N SER A 7 -17.48 27.98 58.74
CA SER A 7 -16.11 28.41 58.48
C SER A 7 -15.27 27.29 57.85
N ASP A 8 -15.33 26.08 58.40
CA ASP A 8 -14.57 24.93 57.91
C ASP A 8 -14.99 24.53 56.48
N ASN A 9 -16.30 24.60 56.18
CA ASN A 9 -16.81 24.33 54.83
C ASN A 9 -16.39 25.41 53.82
N LEU A 10 -16.36 26.67 54.23
CA LEU A 10 -15.96 27.79 53.38
C LEU A 10 -14.46 27.71 53.04
N GLN A 11 -13.64 27.31 54.00
CA GLN A 11 -12.22 27.05 53.78
C GLN A 11 -11.98 25.87 52.83
N LYS A 12 -12.68 24.74 53.03
CA LYS A 12 -12.60 23.58 52.11
C LYS A 12 -13.04 23.95 50.68
N ALA A 13 -14.08 24.77 50.54
CA ALA A 13 -14.53 25.24 49.24
C ALA A 13 -13.48 26.12 48.56
N ALA A 14 -12.83 27.02 49.32
CA ALA A 14 -11.74 27.86 48.81
C ALA A 14 -10.53 27.04 48.34
N GLU A 15 -10.12 26.02 49.11
CA GLU A 15 -9.04 25.10 48.75
C GLU A 15 -9.38 24.30 47.47
N LYS A 16 -10.63 23.82 47.36
CA LYS A 16 -11.10 23.11 46.16
C LYS A 16 -11.13 24.00 44.91
N ILE A 17 -11.57 25.26 45.05
CA ILE A 17 -11.55 26.23 43.95
C ILE A 17 -10.11 26.48 43.50
N LYS A 18 -9.17 26.62 44.43
CA LYS A 18 -7.77 26.84 44.10
C LYS A 18 -7.19 25.68 43.26
N LEU A 19 -7.42 24.44 43.70
CA LEU A 19 -6.98 23.25 42.96
C LEU A 19 -7.60 23.17 41.56
N LEU A 20 -8.91 23.42 41.44
CA LEU A 20 -9.60 23.41 40.15
C LEU A 20 -9.08 24.50 39.18
N VAL A 21 -8.66 25.65 39.71
CA VAL A 21 -8.04 26.71 38.89
C VAL A 21 -6.69 26.27 38.34
N GLU A 22 -5.85 25.67 39.18
CA GLU A 22 -4.54 25.14 38.79
C GLU A 22 -4.68 24.02 37.73
N GLU A 23 -5.61 23.09 37.92
CA GLU A 23 -5.92 22.03 36.94
C GLU A 23 -6.42 22.61 35.61
N ARG A 24 -7.30 23.62 35.66
CA ARG A 24 -7.84 24.28 34.47
C ARG A 24 -6.75 25.01 33.68
N ASP A 25 -5.82 25.68 34.38
CA ASP A 25 -4.70 26.37 33.74
C ASP A 25 -3.71 25.38 33.10
N ALA A 26 -3.43 24.25 33.76
CA ALA A 26 -2.61 23.18 33.19
C ALA A 26 -3.25 22.56 31.93
N ALA A 27 -4.55 22.26 31.98
CA ALA A 27 -5.28 21.73 30.83
C ALA A 27 -5.32 22.72 29.64
N LEU A 28 -5.47 24.02 29.92
CA LEU A 28 -5.40 25.06 28.88
C LEU A 28 -4.04 25.11 28.19
N GLN A 29 -2.96 24.92 28.95
CA GLN A 29 -1.62 24.87 28.38
C GLN A 29 -1.45 23.65 27.47
N GLU A 30 -1.89 22.46 27.92
CA GLU A 30 -1.81 21.23 27.12
C GLU A 30 -2.63 21.33 25.83
N VAL A 31 -3.85 21.89 25.89
CA VAL A 31 -4.68 22.13 24.71
C VAL A 31 -3.99 23.05 23.70
N LYS A 32 -3.27 24.07 24.18
CA LYS A 32 -2.51 24.98 23.32
C LYS A 32 -1.35 24.26 22.64
N GLU A 33 -0.57 23.47 23.40
CA GLU A 33 0.55 22.68 22.85
C GLU A 33 0.08 21.65 21.82
N GLN A 34 -1.04 20.97 22.09
CA GLN A 34 -1.65 20.04 21.13
C GLN A 34 -2.12 20.76 19.87
N LYS A 35 -2.72 21.94 19.98
CA LYS A 35 -3.16 22.74 18.83
C LYS A 35 -1.99 23.19 17.96
N ASP A 36 -0.88 23.62 18.57
CA ASP A 36 0.34 24.00 17.85
C ASP A 36 0.94 22.78 17.11
N LYS A 37 0.91 21.59 17.74
CA LYS A 37 1.37 20.33 17.13
C LYS A 37 0.49 19.88 15.96
N ILE A 38 -0.83 20.04 16.08
CA ILE A 38 -1.76 19.76 14.98
C ILE A 38 -1.46 20.69 13.80
N ALA A 39 -1.27 21.99 14.04
CA ALA A 39 -0.96 22.95 12.98
C ALA A 39 0.37 22.63 12.26
N ASP A 40 1.40 22.22 13.00
CA ASP A 40 2.68 21.77 12.42
C ASP A 40 2.51 20.50 11.57
N LEU A 41 1.76 19.52 12.06
CA LEU A 41 1.48 18.28 11.32
C LEU A 41 0.65 18.57 10.06
N GLU A 42 -0.38 19.41 10.15
CA GLU A 42 -1.20 19.85 9.00
C GLU A 42 -0.36 20.60 7.97
N SER A 43 0.58 21.44 8.41
CA SER A 43 1.53 22.13 7.52
C SER A 43 2.46 21.16 6.80
N LYS A 44 2.90 20.08 7.46
CA LYS A 44 3.74 19.03 6.86
C LYS A 44 2.97 18.12 5.91
N LEU A 45 1.66 17.98 6.13
CA LEU A 45 0.72 17.26 5.27
C LEU A 45 0.21 18.08 4.08
N GLN A 46 0.53 19.39 4.00
CA GLN A 46 0.22 20.21 2.83
C GLN A 46 0.77 19.56 1.54
N PRO A 47 0.11 19.81 0.39
CA PRO A 47 -0.03 18.83 -0.71
C PRO A 47 1.21 18.60 -1.58
N SER A 48 2.41 18.95 -1.13
CA SER A 48 3.64 18.66 -1.88
C SER A 48 3.88 17.15 -2.08
N GLY A 49 3.32 16.29 -1.23
CA GLY A 49 3.32 14.83 -1.41
C GLY A 49 2.05 14.28 -2.08
N SER A 50 0.86 14.77 -1.69
CA SER A 50 -0.43 14.25 -2.17
C SER A 50 -0.64 14.45 -3.67
N ALA A 51 -0.29 15.64 -4.19
CA ALA A 51 -0.51 15.95 -5.61
C ALA A 51 0.41 15.14 -6.54
N ILE A 52 1.61 14.77 -6.09
CA ILE A 52 2.53 13.95 -6.88
C ILE A 52 2.04 12.49 -6.92
N VAL A 53 1.60 11.96 -5.79
CA VAL A 53 1.06 10.60 -5.69
C VAL A 53 -0.23 10.47 -6.51
N GLU A 54 -1.12 11.46 -6.47
CA GLU A 54 -2.36 11.45 -7.27
C GLU A 54 -2.11 11.46 -8.79
N GLU A 55 -1.07 12.14 -9.28
CA GLU A 55 -0.72 12.12 -10.70
C GLU A 55 -0.07 10.80 -11.12
N GLU A 56 0.83 10.24 -10.30
CA GLU A 56 1.41 8.92 -10.56
C GLU A 56 0.36 7.81 -10.52
N GLU A 57 -0.60 7.89 -9.58
CA GLU A 57 -1.72 6.96 -9.47
C GLU A 57 -2.59 7.00 -10.73
N LYS A 58 -2.93 8.19 -11.24
CA LYS A 58 -3.68 8.31 -12.51
C LYS A 58 -2.96 7.69 -13.70
N VAL A 59 -1.63 7.67 -13.70
CA VAL A 59 -0.84 7.02 -14.77
C VAL A 59 -0.82 5.50 -14.58
N ALA A 60 -0.69 5.02 -13.34
CA ALA A 60 -0.61 3.60 -13.03
C ALA A 60 -1.97 2.89 -13.05
N ASP A 61 -3.05 3.61 -12.76
CA ASP A 61 -4.43 3.11 -12.63
C ASP A 61 -5.41 4.00 -13.39
N LEU A 62 -5.33 3.94 -14.73
CA LEU A 62 -6.17 4.74 -15.63
C LEU A 62 -7.67 4.52 -15.42
N ASP A 63 -8.07 3.29 -15.09
CA ASP A 63 -9.46 2.91 -14.87
C ASP A 63 -9.93 3.13 -13.43
N GLY A 64 -9.01 3.47 -12.52
CA GLY A 64 -9.28 3.69 -11.10
C GLY A 64 -9.69 2.42 -10.34
N GLU A 65 -9.28 1.23 -10.81
CA GLU A 65 -9.61 -0.06 -10.18
C GLU A 65 -9.09 -0.12 -8.73
N TYR A 66 -7.93 0.48 -8.48
CA TYR A 66 -7.19 0.40 -7.23
C TYR A 66 -7.33 1.65 -6.34
N ALA A 67 -7.94 2.74 -6.83
CA ALA A 67 -8.08 3.99 -6.08
C ALA A 67 -8.79 3.85 -4.72
N SER A 68 -9.67 2.85 -4.58
CA SER A 68 -10.38 2.55 -3.33
C SER A 68 -9.70 1.49 -2.46
N PHE A 69 -8.59 0.88 -2.93
CA PHE A 69 -7.98 -0.24 -2.24
C PHE A 69 -7.22 0.23 -1.01
N SER A 70 -7.42 -0.48 0.10
CA SER A 70 -6.48 -0.36 1.22
C SER A 70 -5.11 -0.94 0.83
N ARG A 71 -4.05 -0.53 1.53
CA ARG A 71 -2.70 -1.11 1.36
C ARG A 71 -2.69 -2.64 1.44
N ALA A 72 -3.47 -3.22 2.36
CA ALA A 72 -3.59 -4.67 2.50
C ALA A 72 -4.29 -5.32 1.30
N ALA A 73 -5.33 -4.67 0.76
CA ALA A 73 -6.02 -5.15 -0.43
C ALA A 73 -5.13 -5.12 -1.68
N LEU A 74 -4.34 -4.06 -1.86
CA LEU A 74 -3.34 -3.95 -2.92
C LEU A 74 -2.29 -5.07 -2.84
N ILE A 75 -1.75 -5.31 -1.65
CA ILE A 75 -0.76 -6.39 -1.43
C ILE A 75 -1.36 -7.76 -1.79
N ASN A 76 -2.60 -8.04 -1.36
CA ASN A 76 -3.25 -9.29 -1.71
C ASN A 76 -3.46 -9.44 -3.22
N LYS A 77 -3.90 -8.37 -3.89
CA LYS A 77 -4.07 -8.37 -5.35
C LYS A 77 -2.76 -8.65 -6.08
N ILE A 78 -1.64 -8.09 -5.62
CA ILE A 78 -0.31 -8.38 -6.17
C ILE A 78 0.00 -9.88 -6.05
N TYR A 79 -0.19 -10.47 -4.86
CA TYR A 79 0.03 -11.90 -4.66
C TYR A 79 -0.88 -12.77 -5.53
N ASP A 80 -2.15 -12.40 -5.70
CA ASP A 80 -3.09 -13.12 -6.55
C ASP A 80 -2.64 -13.10 -8.02
N VAL A 81 -2.23 -11.92 -8.51
CA VAL A 81 -1.71 -11.77 -9.87
C VAL A 81 -0.44 -12.59 -10.05
N GLU A 82 0.56 -12.42 -9.18
CA GLU A 82 1.83 -13.15 -9.23
C GLU A 82 1.63 -14.67 -9.21
N SER A 83 0.73 -15.15 -8.35
CA SER A 83 0.42 -16.58 -8.24
C SER A 83 -0.22 -17.12 -9.53
N SER A 84 -1.04 -16.32 -10.21
CA SER A 84 -1.70 -16.72 -11.46
C SER A 84 -0.84 -16.57 -12.72
N MET A 85 0.19 -15.72 -12.69
CA MET A 85 0.99 -15.40 -13.89
C MET A 85 1.64 -16.61 -14.54
N VAL A 86 2.16 -17.56 -13.74
CA VAL A 86 2.78 -18.79 -14.28
C VAL A 86 1.77 -19.65 -15.01
N GLU A 87 0.55 -19.77 -14.47
CA GLU A 87 -0.53 -20.53 -15.10
C GLU A 87 -0.98 -19.85 -16.39
N VAL A 88 -1.16 -18.53 -16.37
CA VAL A 88 -1.52 -17.72 -17.56
C VAL A 88 -0.47 -17.86 -18.65
N ALA A 89 0.82 -17.74 -18.33
CA ALA A 89 1.90 -17.92 -19.29
C ALA A 89 1.92 -19.34 -19.87
N SER A 90 1.72 -20.35 -19.03
CA SER A 90 1.66 -21.76 -19.45
C SER A 90 0.47 -22.01 -20.39
N LEU A 91 -0.69 -21.44 -20.09
CA LEU A 91 -1.88 -21.54 -20.95
C LEU A 91 -1.68 -20.80 -22.28
N SER A 92 -1.10 -19.60 -22.24
CA SER A 92 -0.77 -18.82 -23.44
C SER A 92 0.17 -19.59 -24.36
N PHE A 93 1.24 -20.18 -23.81
CA PHE A 93 2.18 -21.00 -24.56
C PHE A 93 1.51 -22.21 -25.20
N ARG A 94 0.74 -22.99 -24.43
CA ARG A 94 0.00 -24.15 -24.98
C ARG A 94 -0.98 -23.73 -26.08
N ASN A 95 -1.65 -22.60 -25.90
CA ASN A 95 -2.57 -22.08 -26.91
C ASN A 95 -1.82 -21.69 -28.20
N ALA A 96 -0.67 -21.02 -28.09
CA ALA A 96 0.18 -20.71 -29.24
C ALA A 96 0.64 -21.99 -29.98
N VAL A 97 1.08 -23.02 -29.25
CA VAL A 97 1.46 -24.32 -29.83
C VAL A 97 0.27 -24.98 -30.55
N ALA A 98 -0.92 -24.94 -29.95
CA ALA A 98 -2.12 -25.47 -30.59
C ALA A 98 -2.49 -24.69 -31.87
N GLN A 99 -2.36 -23.36 -31.87
CA GLN A 99 -2.57 -22.55 -33.06
C GLN A 99 -1.58 -22.90 -34.19
N LEU A 100 -0.31 -23.17 -33.85
CA LEU A 100 0.69 -23.60 -34.83
C LEU A 100 0.33 -24.95 -35.49
N HIS A 101 -0.21 -25.90 -34.72
CA HIS A 101 -0.72 -27.17 -35.28
C HIS A 101 -1.84 -26.95 -36.27
N VAL A 102 -2.79 -26.06 -35.95
CA VAL A 102 -3.92 -25.74 -36.84
C VAL A 102 -3.44 -25.09 -38.15
N LEU A 103 -2.46 -24.19 -38.07
CA LEU A 103 -1.94 -23.47 -39.23
C LEU A 103 -1.04 -24.31 -40.14
N ASN A 104 -0.48 -25.42 -39.64
CA ASN A 104 0.46 -26.27 -40.39
C ASN A 104 -0.05 -27.72 -40.48
N PRO A 105 -1.16 -27.95 -41.21
CA PRO A 105 -1.70 -29.29 -41.36
C PRO A 105 -0.72 -30.21 -42.12
N GLY A 106 -0.54 -31.44 -41.60
CA GLY A 106 0.32 -32.46 -42.23
C GLY A 106 1.78 -32.47 -41.77
N PHE A 107 2.17 -31.58 -40.86
CA PHE A 107 3.47 -31.62 -40.17
C PHE A 107 3.29 -32.13 -38.75
N GLU A 108 4.15 -33.06 -38.33
CA GLU A 108 4.30 -33.42 -36.91
C GLU A 108 5.33 -32.48 -36.29
N PHE A 109 4.92 -31.74 -35.25
CA PHE A 109 5.83 -30.90 -34.49
C PHE A 109 6.59 -31.75 -33.48
N VAL A 110 7.92 -31.61 -33.46
CA VAL A 110 8.76 -32.19 -32.41
C VAL A 110 8.68 -31.30 -31.19
N GLU A 111 7.83 -31.67 -30.24
CA GLU A 111 7.68 -30.96 -28.97
C GLU A 111 8.68 -31.41 -27.91
N GLU A 112 9.39 -32.51 -28.15
CA GLU A 112 10.36 -33.07 -27.21
C GLU A 112 11.55 -32.11 -27.02
N GLY A 113 11.78 -31.70 -25.77
CA GLY A 113 12.87 -30.78 -25.41
C GLY A 113 12.53 -29.28 -25.53
N LEU A 114 11.29 -28.92 -25.90
CA LEU A 114 10.80 -27.56 -25.72
C LEU A 114 10.71 -27.24 -24.23
N ASP A 115 11.42 -26.18 -23.83
CA ASP A 115 11.41 -25.68 -22.48
C ASP A 115 11.57 -24.16 -22.51
N LYS A 116 11.11 -23.50 -21.44
CA LYS A 116 11.15 -22.04 -21.27
C LYS A 116 12.58 -21.48 -21.29
N GLU A 117 13.58 -22.31 -20.99
CA GLU A 117 15.00 -21.94 -20.98
C GLU A 117 15.68 -22.38 -22.27
N LYS A 118 14.95 -22.47 -23.38
CA LYS A 118 15.51 -22.79 -24.69
C LYS A 118 15.17 -21.71 -25.70
N GLU A 119 16.08 -21.49 -26.63
CA GLU A 119 15.90 -20.59 -27.76
C GLU A 119 16.19 -21.29 -29.08
N VAL A 120 15.54 -20.81 -30.14
CA VAL A 120 15.75 -21.34 -31.50
C VAL A 120 16.87 -20.53 -32.17
N ARG A 121 18.00 -21.19 -32.43
CA ARG A 121 19.12 -20.62 -33.21
C ARG A 121 19.36 -21.50 -34.42
N ASP A 122 19.38 -20.90 -35.61
CA ASP A 122 19.58 -21.61 -36.89
C ASP A 122 18.65 -22.83 -37.07
N GLY A 123 17.41 -22.73 -36.58
CA GLY A 123 16.41 -23.80 -36.65
C GLY A 123 16.57 -24.93 -35.62
N GLN A 124 17.49 -24.80 -34.66
CA GLN A 124 17.72 -25.76 -33.58
C GLN A 124 17.34 -25.18 -32.22
N ILE A 125 16.72 -25.99 -31.36
CA ILE A 125 16.35 -25.64 -29.99
C ILE A 125 17.58 -25.86 -29.10
N LEU A 126 18.12 -24.80 -28.51
CA LEU A 126 19.34 -24.84 -27.71
C LEU A 126 19.15 -24.08 -26.37
N PRO A 127 19.94 -24.38 -25.32
CA PRO A 127 20.00 -23.52 -24.14
C PRO A 127 20.37 -22.08 -24.52
N PRO A 128 19.98 -21.07 -23.72
CA PRO A 128 20.29 -19.68 -23.98
C PRO A 128 21.81 -19.52 -23.92
N LEU A 129 22.38 -18.60 -24.69
CA LEU A 129 23.77 -18.22 -24.46
C LEU A 129 23.85 -17.65 -23.03
N LEU A 130 24.88 -18.04 -22.27
CA LEU A 130 25.15 -17.37 -21.01
C LEU A 130 25.49 -15.93 -21.36
N ASP A 131 24.68 -14.99 -20.88
CA ASP A 131 25.06 -13.58 -20.93
C ASP A 131 26.38 -13.46 -20.16
N GLU A 132 27.47 -13.08 -20.83
CA GLU A 132 28.65 -12.59 -20.13
C GLU A 132 28.21 -11.34 -19.38
N GLU A 133 28.13 -11.43 -18.05
CA GLU A 133 27.75 -10.33 -17.16
C GLU A 133 28.55 -9.06 -17.52
N ASN A 134 27.82 -8.00 -17.92
CA ASN A 134 28.35 -6.62 -17.99
C ASN A 134 28.00 -5.87 -16.72
#